data_AF-A0A1W9QS25-F1
#
_entry.id   AF-A0A1W9QS25-F1
#
_cell.length_a   1.000
_cell.length_b   1.000
_cell.length_c   1.000
_cell.angle_alpha   90.00
_cell.angle_beta   90.00
_cell.angle_gamma   90.00
#
_symmetry.space_group_name_H-M   'P 1'
#
loop_
_entity.id
_entity.type
_entity.pdbx_description
1 polymer ?
#
loop_
_entity_poly.entity_id
_entity_poly.type
_entity_poly.pdbx_seq_one_letter_code
_entity_poly.pdbx_strand_id
1 'polypeptide(L)' 'MEQAFRESIDDYLSFCKERGEQPDKPFSGEFVLRMTPKLHHKLFLKASRSGKSFNRWVVDTLESSN' A
#
# COMPACT_ATOMS: atom_id res chain seq x y z
N MET A 1 3.29 -4.34 27.18
CA MET A 1 3.22 -4.68 25.74
C MET A 1 3.66 -3.50 24.88
N GLU A 2 3.11 -2.30 25.09
CA GLU A 2 3.53 -1.08 24.38
C GLU A 2 5.01 -0.72 24.58
N GLN A 3 5.55 -0.97 25.79
CA GLN A 3 6.95 -0.67 26.10
C GLN A 3 7.95 -1.54 25.34
N ALA A 4 7.77 -2.87 25.36
CA ALA A 4 8.60 -3.79 24.59
C ALA A 4 8.54 -3.53 23.07
N PHE A 5 7.39 -3.04 22.57
CA PHE A 5 7.24 -2.65 21.18
C PHE A 5 8.04 -1.38 20.84
N ARG A 6 8.00 -0.35 21.71
CA ARG A 6 8.83 0.85 21.55
C ARG A 6 10.32 0.54 21.60
N GLU A 7 10.75 -0.26 22.58
CA GLU A 7 12.14 -0.68 22.74
C GLU A 7 12.66 -1.38 21.46
N SER A 8 11.87 -2.28 20.87
CA SER A 8 12.23 -2.94 19.61
C SER A 8 12.33 -1.98 18.42
N ILE A 9 11.56 -0.89 18.39
CA ILE A 9 11.66 0.13 17.34
C ILE A 9 12.93 0.97 17.55
N ASP A 10 13.21 1.37 18.78
CA ASP A 10 14.39 2.17 19.12
C ASP A 10 15.69 1.41 18.82
N ASP A 11 15.71 0.10 19.07
CA ASP A 11 16.81 -0.79 18.70
C ASP A 11 17.00 -0.83 17.17
N TYR A 12 15.92 -1.03 16.40
CA TYR A 12 15.98 -1.06 14.93
C TYR A 12 16.53 0.26 14.36
N LEU A 13 16.04 1.40 14.84
CA LEU A 13 16.50 2.71 14.39
C LEU A 13 17.97 2.97 14.76
N SER A 14 18.41 2.48 15.93
CA SER A 14 19.80 2.56 16.36
C SER A 14 20.71 1.72 15.45
N PHE A 15 20.31 0.49 15.11
CA PHE A 15 21.04 -0.35 14.15
C PHE A 15 21.15 0.28 12.76
N CYS A 16 20.06 0.85 12.23
CA CYS A 16 20.10 1.58 10.95
C CYS A 16 21.11 2.73 11.01
N LYS A 17 21.11 3.50 12.11
CA LYS A 17 22.03 4.63 12.32
C LYS A 17 23.50 4.19 12.40
N GLU A 18 23.81 3.13 13.14
CA GLU A 18 25.16 2.57 13.25
C GLU A 18 25.71 2.10 11.90
N ARG A 19 24.84 1.56 11.05
CA ARG A 19 25.19 1.07 9.71
C ARG A 19 25.22 2.17 8.64
N GLY A 20 24.78 3.39 8.97
CA GLY A 20 24.62 4.48 8.00
C GLY A 20 23.52 4.22 6.96
N GLU A 21 22.58 3.33 7.27
CA GLU A 21 21.48 2.95 6.40
C GLU A 21 20.21 3.71 6.77
N GLN A 22 19.36 3.98 5.78
CA GLN A 22 18.03 4.52 6.04
C GLN A 22 17.11 3.38 6.47
N PRO A 23 16.31 3.55 7.53
CA PRO A 23 15.30 2.56 7.89
C PRO A 23 14.30 2.38 6.74
N ASP A 24 13.73 1.18 6.68
CA ASP A 24 12.73 0.84 5.70
C ASP A 24 11.53 1.78 5.84
N LYS A 25 11.16 2.39 4.72
CA LYS A 25 9.94 3.19 4.70
C LYS A 25 8.75 2.24 4.68
N PRO A 26 7.80 2.40 5.60
CA PRO A 26 6.53 1.70 5.50
C PRO A 26 5.91 1.95 4.12
N PHE A 27 5.31 0.93 3.54
CA PHE A 27 4.55 1.09 2.31
C PHE A 27 3.43 2.12 2.56
N SER A 28 3.35 3.16 1.72
CA SER A 28 2.41 4.27 1.92
C SER A 28 0.94 3.89 1.71
N GLY A 29 0.69 2.72 1.12
CA GLY A 29 -0.65 2.31 0.66
C GLY A 29 -1.13 3.06 -0.59
N GLU A 30 -0.34 4.00 -1.11
CA GLU A 30 -0.65 4.71 -2.35
C GLU A 30 -0.13 3.96 -3.57
N PHE A 31 -0.97 3.83 -4.59
CA PHE A 31 -0.63 3.12 -5.81
C PHE A 31 -1.09 3.89 -7.04
N VAL A 32 -0.15 4.48 -7.75
CA VAL A 32 -0.41 5.25 -8.97
C VAL A 32 -0.16 4.38 -10.19
N LEU A 33 -1.20 4.20 -11.00
CA LEU A 33 -1.14 3.43 -12.24
C LEU A 33 -1.32 4.31 -13.47
N ARG A 34 -0.51 4.06 -14.50
CA ARG A 34 -0.74 4.60 -15.85
C ARG A 34 -1.45 3.56 -16.72
N MET A 35 -2.50 3.99 -17.40
CA MET A 35 -3.24 3.15 -18.34
C MET A 35 -3.86 4.01 -19.44
N THR A 36 -4.26 3.38 -20.55
CA THR A 36 -4.93 4.10 -21.63
C THR A 36 -6.32 4.58 -21.20
N PRO A 37 -6.83 5.69 -21.75
CA PRO A 37 -8.19 6.17 -21.44
C PRO A 37 -9.27 5.12 -21.68
N LYS A 38 -9.11 4.30 -22.72
CA LYS A 38 -10.03 3.21 -23.07
C LYS A 38 -10.07 2.14 -21.97
N LEU A 39 -8.91 1.75 -21.43
CA LEU A 39 -8.84 0.78 -20.34
C LEU A 39 -9.42 1.36 -19.05
N HIS A 40 -9.05 2.60 -18.72
CA HIS A 40 -9.58 3.30 -17.56
C HIS A 40 -11.12 3.34 -17.57
N HIS A 41 -11.72 3.76 -18.69
CA HIS A 41 -13.17 3.80 -18.85
C HIS A 41 -13.82 2.42 -18.66
N LYS A 42 -13.26 1.37 -19.26
CA LYS A 42 -13.78 -0.01 -19.12
C LYS A 42 -13.75 -0.49 -17.67
N LEU A 43 -12.67 -0.22 -16.95
CA LEU A 43 -12.53 -0.62 -15.55
C LEU A 43 -13.45 0.22 -14.65
N PHE A 44 -13.58 1.53 -14.93
CA PHE A 44 -14.48 2.42 -14.19
C PHE A 44 -15.94 1.95 -14.26
N LEU A 45 -16.42 1.56 -15.44
CA LEU A 45 -17.76 1.00 -15.60
C LEU A 45 -17.94 -0.32 -14.83
N LYS A 46 -16.92 -1.19 -14.79
CA LYS A 46 -16.96 -2.42 -14.00
C LYS A 46 -17.05 -2.13 -12.49
N ALA A 47 -16.25 -1.18 -12.01
CA ALA A 47 -16.28 -0.75 -10.61
C ALA A 47 -17.64 -0.15 -10.25
N SER A 48 -18.16 0.75 -11.08
CA SER A 48 -19.46 1.40 -10.88
C SER A 48 -20.60 0.38 -10.77
N ARG A 49 -20.61 -0.65 -11.63
CA ARG A 49 -21.60 -1.75 -11.58
C ARG A 49 -21.53 -2.59 -10.30
N SER A 50 -20.41 -2.58 -9.58
CA SER A 50 -20.27 -3.26 -8.29
C SER A 50 -20.72 -2.41 -7.09
N GLY A 51 -21.12 -1.16 -7.32
CA GLY A 51 -21.50 -0.21 -6.25
C GLY A 51 -20.32 0.28 -5.41
N LYS A 52 -19.08 0.01 -5.84
CA LYS A 52 -17.85 0.36 -5.13
C LYS A 52 -17.15 1.54 -5.80
N SER A 53 -16.35 2.27 -5.03
CA SER A 53 -15.41 3.22 -5.61
C SER A 53 -14.39 2.48 -6.49
N PHE A 54 -13.84 3.17 -7.48
CA PHE A 54 -12.84 2.58 -8.38
C PHE A 54 -11.65 2.00 -7.61
N ASN A 55 -11.09 2.75 -6.66
CA ASN A 55 -9.96 2.30 -5.86
C ASN A 55 -10.32 1.06 -5.02
N ARG A 56 -11.49 1.04 -4.36
CA ARG A 56 -11.90 -0.14 -3.58
C ARG A 56 -12.09 -1.36 -4.47
N TRP A 57 -12.71 -1.18 -5.64
CA TRP A 57 -12.87 -2.27 -6.60
C TRP A 57 -11.54 -2.84 -7.09
N VAL A 58 -10.54 -1.97 -7.36
CA VAL A 58 -9.20 -2.40 -7.73
C VAL A 58 -8.54 -3.19 -6.61
N VAL A 59 -8.57 -2.69 -5.36
CA VAL A 59 -7.99 -3.40 -4.21
C VAL A 59 -8.64 -4.77 -4.02
N ASP A 60 -9.97 -4.84 -4.01
CA ASP A 60 -10.69 -6.12 -3.85
C ASP A 60 -10.33 -7.13 -4.96
N THR A 61 -10.14 -6.65 -6.18
CA THR A 61 -9.75 -7.48 -7.32
C THR A 61 -8.34 -8.04 -7.15
N LEU A 62 -7.41 -7.23 -6.63
CA LEU A 62 -6.03 -7.64 -6.36
C LEU A 62 -5.97 -8.61 -5.17
N GLU A 63 -6.74 -8.37 -4.12
CA GLU A 63 -6.84 -9.28 -2.96
C GLU A 63 -7.40 -10.65 -3.35
N SER A 64 -8.40 -10.69 -4.24
CA SER A 64 -9.01 -11.94 -4.71
C SER A 64 -8.14 -12.74 -5.69
N SER A 65 -7.03 -12.16 -6.15
CA SER A 65 -6.11 -12.79 -7.11
C SER A 65 -4.88 -13.41 -6.45
N ASN A 66 -4.85 -13.47 -5.11
CA ASN A 66 -3.75 -13.98 -4.29
C ASN A 66 -4.10 -15.33 -3.64
#